data_AF-Q7NYD6-F1
#
_entry.id   AF-Q7NYD6-F1
#
_cell.length_a   1.000
_cell.length_b   1.000
_cell.length_c   1.000
_cell.angle_alpha   90.00
_cell.angle_beta   90.00
_cell.angle_gamma   90.00
#
_symmetry.space_group_name_H-M   'P 1'
#
loop_
_entity.id
_entity.type
_entity.pdbx_description
1 polymer ?
#
loop_
_entity_poly.entity_id
_entity_poly.type
_entity_poly.pdbx_seq_one_letter_code
_entity_poly.pdbx_strand_id
1 'polypeptide(L)'
;MNCLMVDPSDFDIWARVDVGASLAVAEWLAKNLAISKIDAFRAISPAMKASQYIQIYSGYGWSELPKLLENLPPFVLSGTAAFAKVDCSPEYKVSYCEEHKLYHRPAGCPICSGNYIHEGCRGG
;
A
#
# COMPACT_ATOMS: atom_id res chain seq x y z
N MET A 1 -24.89 23.08 6.93
CA MET A 1 -25.05 21.65 6.59
C MET A 1 -23.65 21.07 6.44
N ASN A 2 -23.11 20.44 7.48
CA ASN A 2 -21.79 19.81 7.41
C ASN A 2 -21.97 18.47 6.70
N CYS A 3 -21.51 18.36 5.46
CA CYS A 3 -21.24 17.06 4.88
C CYS A 3 -20.13 16.43 5.71
N LEU A 4 -20.49 15.51 6.61
CA LEU A 4 -19.57 14.51 7.13
C LEU A 4 -19.10 13.71 5.91
N MET A 5 -18.03 14.18 5.26
CA MET A 5 -17.25 13.32 4.36
C MET A 5 -16.75 12.19 5.26
N VAL A 6 -17.44 11.05 5.21
CA VAL A 6 -16.96 9.82 5.82
C VAL A 6 -15.62 9.54 5.15
N ASP A 7 -14.54 9.77 5.88
CA ASP A 7 -13.19 9.45 5.41
C ASP A 7 -13.15 7.94 5.15
N PRO A 8 -13.00 7.48 3.91
CA PRO A 8 -13.04 6.05 3.63
C PRO A 8 -11.87 5.39 4.35
N SER A 9 -12.14 4.52 5.33
CA SER A 9 -11.11 3.86 6.16
C SER A 9 -10.57 2.57 5.54
N ASP A 10 -10.50 2.52 4.21
CA ASP A 10 -10.25 1.30 3.45
C ASP A 10 -9.00 1.42 2.57
N PHE A 11 -7.91 1.99 3.08
CA PHE A 11 -6.66 2.13 2.32
C PHE A 11 -5.45 1.49 3.00
N ASP A 12 -4.57 0.97 2.15
CA ASP A 12 -3.31 0.37 2.49
C ASP A 12 -2.16 1.14 1.85
N ILE A 13 -1.00 1.10 2.51
CA ILE A 13 0.27 1.55 1.94
C ILE A 13 1.13 0.32 1.68
N TRP A 14 1.50 0.18 0.42
CA TRP A 14 2.40 -0.86 -0.05
C TRP A 14 3.73 -0.23 -0.43
N ALA A 15 4.84 -0.89 -0.13
CA ALA A 15 6.14 -0.41 -0.59
C ALA A 15 7.11 -1.57 -0.83
N ARG A 16 8.14 -1.31 -1.62
CA ARG A 16 9.28 -2.23 -1.72
C ARG A 16 10.27 -1.92 -0.61
N VAL A 17 10.93 -2.94 -0.11
CA VAL A 17 11.88 -2.83 1.00
C VAL A 17 13.25 -3.35 0.59
N ASP A 18 14.28 -2.86 1.24
CA ASP A 18 15.64 -3.36 1.02
C ASP A 18 15.76 -4.81 1.51
N VAL A 19 16.22 -5.71 0.63
CA VAL A 19 16.53 -7.12 0.96
C VAL A 19 17.53 -7.22 2.12
N GLY A 20 18.49 -6.30 2.20
CA GLY A 20 19.46 -6.21 3.30
C GLY A 20 18.81 -5.87 4.64
N ALA A 21 17.63 -5.27 4.64
CA ALA A 21 16.90 -4.86 5.85
C ALA A 21 15.90 -5.93 6.35
N SER A 22 15.95 -7.16 5.84
CA SER A 22 14.98 -8.24 6.16
C SER A 22 14.71 -8.45 7.65
N LEU A 23 15.74 -8.33 8.50
CA LEU A 23 15.58 -8.45 9.96
C LEU A 23 14.76 -7.30 10.55
N ALA A 24 15.03 -6.06 10.12
CA ALA A 24 14.34 -4.87 10.59
C ALA A 24 12.87 -4.86 10.13
N VAL A 25 12.61 -5.30 8.89
CA VAL A 25 11.24 -5.46 8.38
C VAL A 25 10.46 -6.48 9.20
N ALA A 26 11.07 -7.63 9.50
CA ALA A 26 10.44 -8.69 10.29
C ALA A 26 10.16 -8.24 11.73
N GLU A 27 11.08 -7.51 12.37
CA GLU A 27 10.86 -6.93 13.72
C GLU A 27 9.71 -5.93 13.73
N TRP A 28 9.68 -5.05 12.73
CA TRP A 28 8.64 -4.05 12.60
C TRP A 28 7.25 -4.69 12.39
N LEU A 29 7.14 -5.66 11.48
CA LEU A 29 5.89 -6.39 11.24
C LEU A 29 5.46 -7.22 12.44
N ALA A 30 6.39 -7.91 13.10
CA ALA A 30 6.08 -8.67 14.31
C ALA A 30 5.47 -7.79 15.39
N LYS A 31 6.00 -6.57 15.57
CA LYS A 31 5.47 -5.58 16.53
C LYS A 31 4.08 -5.08 16.13
N ASN A 32 3.87 -4.75 14.86
CA ASN A 32 2.60 -4.16 14.39
C ASN A 32 1.47 -5.18 14.26
N LEU A 33 1.79 -6.42 13.87
CA LEU A 33 0.80 -7.49 13.69
C LEU A 33 0.66 -8.38 14.94
N ALA A 34 1.43 -8.11 16.01
CA ALA A 34 1.49 -8.92 17.22
C ALA A 34 1.78 -10.42 16.95
N ILE A 35 2.62 -10.71 15.95
CA ILE A 35 3.05 -12.06 15.57
C ILE A 35 4.51 -12.31 15.97
N SER A 36 4.97 -13.56 15.88
CA SER A 36 6.37 -13.87 16.14
C SER A 36 7.28 -13.29 15.04
N LYS A 37 8.50 -12.88 15.42
CA LYS A 37 9.53 -12.41 14.47
C LYS A 37 9.87 -13.46 13.41
N ILE A 38 9.84 -14.75 13.77
CA ILE A 38 10.12 -15.84 12.85
C ILE A 38 9.01 -15.97 11.81
N ASP A 39 7.75 -15.85 12.22
CA ASP A 39 6.61 -15.92 11.30
C ASP A 39 6.55 -14.69 10.39
N ALA A 40 6.82 -13.50 10.94
CA ALA A 40 6.96 -12.27 10.16
C ALA A 40 8.06 -12.43 9.09
N PHE A 41 9.24 -12.93 9.49
CA PHE A 41 10.35 -13.16 8.57
C PHE A 41 10.01 -14.17 7.48
N ARG A 42 9.38 -15.30 7.84
CA ARG A 42 8.94 -16.33 6.88
C ARG A 42 7.93 -15.78 5.88
N ALA A 43 7.00 -14.93 6.33
CA ALA A 43 5.98 -14.33 5.48
C ALA A 43 6.59 -13.37 4.45
N ILE A 44 7.55 -12.52 4.86
CA ILE A 44 8.12 -11.51 3.96
C ILE A 44 9.26 -12.02 3.08
N SER A 45 9.99 -13.06 3.50
CA SER A 45 11.22 -13.48 2.82
C SER A 45 11.03 -13.76 1.32
N PRO A 46 9.95 -14.45 0.87
CA PRO A 46 9.69 -14.64 -0.55
C PRO A 46 9.46 -13.32 -1.30
N ALA A 47 8.62 -12.43 -0.76
CA ALA A 47 8.28 -11.15 -1.37
C ALA A 47 9.51 -10.23 -1.49
N MET A 48 10.33 -10.17 -0.44
CA MET A 48 11.59 -9.40 -0.45
C MET A 48 12.55 -9.90 -1.53
N LYS A 49 12.77 -11.23 -1.62
CA LYS A 49 13.66 -11.83 -2.62
C LYS A 49 13.17 -11.57 -4.05
N ALA A 50 11.86 -11.54 -4.26
CA ALA A 50 11.25 -11.23 -5.53
C ALA A 50 11.13 -9.73 -5.83
N SER A 51 11.61 -8.85 -4.92
CA SER A 51 11.44 -7.39 -5.01
C SER A 51 9.98 -6.94 -5.19
N GLN A 52 9.06 -7.67 -4.57
CA GLN A 52 7.62 -7.41 -4.61
C GLN A 52 7.21 -6.36 -3.58
N TYR A 53 6.05 -5.74 -3.81
CA TYR A 53 5.41 -4.87 -2.83
C TYR A 53 5.05 -5.63 -1.54
N ILE A 54 5.39 -5.04 -0.41
CA ILE A 54 5.01 -5.50 0.93
C ILE A 54 4.04 -4.49 1.52
N GLN A 55 2.96 -4.98 2.13
CA GLN A 55 2.02 -4.15 2.85
C GLN A 55 2.68 -3.61 4.11
N ILE A 56 2.80 -2.29 4.22
CA ILE A 56 3.38 -1.61 5.38
C ILE A 56 2.25 -1.22 6.32
N TYR A 57 1.29 -0.45 5.83
CA TYR A 57 0.12 -0.01 6.60
C TYR A 57 -1.14 -0.59 5.99
N SER A 58 -2.12 -0.94 6.82
CA SER A 58 -3.41 -1.45 6.36
C SER A 58 -4.58 -0.87 7.16
N GLY A 59 -5.67 -0.57 6.47
CA GLY A 59 -6.94 -0.13 7.08
C GLY A 59 -6.93 1.32 7.59
N TYR A 60 -6.32 2.25 6.85
CA TYR A 60 -6.25 3.66 7.22
C TYR A 60 -7.16 4.55 6.38
N GLY A 61 -7.61 5.66 6.98
CA GLY A 61 -8.37 6.70 6.32
C GLY A 61 -7.55 7.49 5.30
N TRP A 62 -8.18 7.99 4.24
CA TRP A 62 -7.53 8.81 3.21
C TRP A 62 -6.83 10.03 3.81
N SER A 63 -7.41 10.64 4.85
CA SER A 63 -6.83 11.81 5.52
C SER A 63 -5.55 11.51 6.32
N GLU A 64 -5.33 10.25 6.69
CA GLU A 64 -4.17 9.80 7.47
C GLU A 64 -3.00 9.37 6.57
N LEU A 65 -3.29 8.92 5.36
CA LEU A 65 -2.31 8.41 4.40
C LEU A 65 -1.12 9.36 4.12
N PRO A 66 -1.30 10.68 3.92
CA PRO A 66 -0.17 11.58 3.69
C PRO A 66 0.82 11.60 4.87
N LYS A 67 0.30 11.57 6.11
CA LYS A 67 1.15 11.55 7.32
C LYS A 67 1.90 10.23 7.45
N LEU A 68 1.29 9.12 7.03
CA LEU A 68 1.96 7.81 7.03
C LEU A 68 3.07 7.73 5.97
N LEU A 69 2.93 8.43 4.83
CA LEU A 69 4.01 8.56 3.85
C LEU A 69 5.21 9.34 4.40
N GLU A 70 4.96 10.41 5.15
CA GLU A 70 6.02 11.18 5.80
C GLU A 70 6.77 10.37 6.88
N ASN A 71 6.10 9.36 7.43
CA ASN A 71 6.63 8.53 8.52
C ASN A 71 6.88 7.07 8.09
N LEU A 72 7.25 6.86 6.82
CA LEU A 72 7.61 5.53 6.35
C LEU A 72 8.82 4.97 7.10
N PRO A 73 8.83 3.65 7.41
CA PRO A 73 9.99 3.03 8.03
C PRO A 73 11.25 3.18 7.17
N PRO A 74 12.44 3.33 7.78
CA PRO A 74 13.68 3.61 7.05
C PRO A 74 14.16 2.47 6.14
N PHE A 75 13.58 1.27 6.28
CA PHE A 75 13.86 0.12 5.41
C PHE A 75 13.07 0.14 4.09
N VAL A 76 12.14 1.09 3.92
CA VAL A 76 11.37 1.27 2.69
C VAL A 76 12.24 1.94 1.63
N LEU A 77 12.24 1.40 0.42
CA LEU A 77 12.96 1.99 -0.71
C LEU A 77 12.25 3.28 -1.15
N SER A 78 13.02 4.37 -1.25
CA SER A 78 12.50 5.68 -1.65
C SER A 78 11.81 5.63 -3.02
N GLY A 79 10.64 6.29 -3.12
CA GLY A 79 9.86 6.34 -4.36
C GLY A 79 9.08 5.07 -4.69
N THR A 80 9.09 4.06 -3.81
CA THR A 80 8.35 2.80 -4.04
C THR A 80 7.05 2.70 -3.25
N ALA A 81 6.68 3.72 -2.47
CA ALA A 81 5.41 3.71 -1.74
C ALA A 81 4.23 3.91 -2.70
N ALA A 82 3.21 3.09 -2.53
CA ALA A 82 2.01 3.05 -3.35
C ALA A 82 0.78 2.97 -2.44
N PHE A 83 -0.23 3.80 -2.73
CA PHE A 83 -1.53 3.69 -2.11
C PHE A 83 -2.39 2.66 -2.82
N ALA A 84 -3.05 1.81 -2.07
CA ALA A 84 -4.05 0.91 -2.63
C ALA A 84 -5.30 0.89 -1.75
N LYS A 85 -6.47 0.67 -2.35
CA LYS A 85 -7.65 0.29 -1.57
C LYS A 85 -7.37 -1.05 -0.87
N VAL A 86 -7.91 -1.26 0.33
CA VAL A 86 -7.90 -2.55 1.05
C VAL A 86 -8.30 -3.68 0.10
N ASP A 87 -7.62 -4.82 0.25
CA ASP A 87 -7.72 -6.00 -0.61
C ASP A 87 -7.33 -5.74 -2.08
N CYS A 88 -6.52 -4.72 -2.35
CA CYS A 88 -5.86 -4.48 -3.63
C CYS A 88 -4.34 -4.42 -3.41
N SER A 89 -3.60 -5.32 -4.04
CA SER A 89 -2.14 -5.19 -4.12
C SER A 89 -1.75 -4.54 -5.46
N PRO A 90 -0.78 -3.61 -5.48
CA PRO A 90 -0.26 -3.00 -6.70
C PRO A 90 0.36 -4.00 -7.69
N GLU A 91 0.66 -5.22 -7.26
CA GLU A 91 1.21 -6.28 -8.10
C GLU A 91 0.17 -6.89 -9.06
N TYR A 92 -1.12 -6.76 -8.74
CA TYR A 92 -2.20 -7.28 -9.59
C TYR A 92 -2.70 -6.19 -10.53
N LYS A 93 -3.16 -6.57 -11.72
CA LYS A 93 -3.69 -5.66 -12.77
C LYS A 93 -4.94 -4.90 -12.29
N VAL A 94 -4.73 -3.85 -11.51
CA VAL A 94 -5.76 -3.00 -10.93
C VAL A 94 -5.72 -1.61 -11.57
N SER A 95 -6.85 -0.91 -11.53
CA SER A 95 -6.96 0.45 -12.06
C SER A 95 -6.14 1.42 -11.21
N TYR A 96 -5.55 2.43 -11.84
CA TYR A 96 -4.77 3.47 -11.17
C TYR A 96 -5.36 4.85 -11.42
N CYS A 97 -5.49 5.64 -10.37
CA CYS A 97 -5.90 7.03 -10.43
C CYS A 97 -4.68 7.95 -10.31
N GLU A 98 -4.37 8.73 -11.35
CA GLU A 98 -3.19 9.60 -11.35
C GLU A 98 -3.30 10.80 -10.42
N GLU A 99 -4.52 11.31 -10.23
CA GLU A 99 -4.82 12.47 -9.37
C GLU A 99 -4.54 12.14 -7.90
N HIS A 100 -4.97 10.95 -7.47
CA HIS A 100 -4.85 10.48 -6.09
C HIS A 100 -3.69 9.50 -5.89
N LYS A 101 -2.91 9.20 -6.95
CA LYS A 101 -1.81 8.23 -6.92
C LYS A 101 -2.20 6.88 -6.26
N LEU A 102 -3.41 6.42 -6.54
CA LEU A 102 -4.10 5.34 -5.82
C LEU A 102 -4.48 4.17 -6.75
N TYR A 103 -4.09 2.97 -6.35
CA TYR A 103 -4.54 1.71 -6.95
C TYR A 103 -5.90 1.27 -6.39
N HIS A 104 -6.83 0.85 -7.24
CA HIS A 104 -8.18 0.46 -6.83
C HIS A 104 -8.80 -0.62 -7.72
N ARG A 105 -9.81 -1.33 -7.22
CA ARG A 105 -10.62 -2.27 -8.02
C ARG A 105 -11.37 -1.54 -9.15
N PRO A 106 -11.71 -2.23 -10.26
CA PRO A 106 -12.49 -1.65 -11.35
C PRO A 106 -13.91 -1.27 -10.87
N ALA A 107 -14.07 -0.01 -10.46
CA ALA A 107 -15.34 0.64 -10.09
C ALA A 107 -15.21 2.18 -10.02
N GLY A 108 -14.11 2.75 -10.52
CA GLY A 108 -13.74 4.15 -10.31
C GLY A 108 -12.94 4.40 -9.04
N CYS A 109 -12.18 5.50 -9.03
CA CYS A 109 -11.44 5.94 -7.85
C CYS A 109 -12.44 6.24 -6.72
N PRO A 110 -12.28 5.71 -5.51
CA PRO A 110 -13.20 5.99 -4.41
C PRO A 110 -13.18 7.45 -3.93
N ILE A 111 -12.18 8.24 -4.34
CA ILE A 111 -12.03 9.64 -3.95
C ILE A 111 -12.68 10.59 -4.98
N CYS A 112 -12.37 10.44 -6.28
CA CYS A 112 -12.91 11.30 -7.35
C CYS A 112 -13.93 10.61 -8.26
N SER A 113 -14.44 9.44 -7.87
CA SER A 113 -15.43 8.65 -8.62
C SER A 113 -15.01 8.25 -10.04
N GLY A 114 -13.70 8.26 -10.35
CA GLY A 114 -13.18 7.66 -11.59
C GLY A 114 -12.96 8.61 -12.77
N ASN A 115 -12.81 9.93 -12.54
CA ASN A 115 -12.55 10.89 -13.63
C ASN A 115 -11.19 10.70 -14.35
N TYR A 116 -10.24 9.95 -13.77
CA TYR A 116 -8.88 9.77 -14.29
C TYR A 116 -8.38 8.32 -14.18
N ILE A 117 -9.13 7.37 -14.76
CA ILE A 117 -8.76 5.95 -14.79
C ILE A 117 -7.95 5.67 -16.06
N HIS A 118 -6.69 5.26 -15.91
CA HIS A 118 -6.00 4.52 -16.95
C HIS A 118 -6.18 3.02 -16.67
N GLU A 119 -6.94 2.33 -17.51
CA GLU A 119 -6.82 0.88 -17.60
C GLU A 119 -5.42 0.58 -18.11
N GLY A 120 -4.63 -0.19 -17.34
CA GLY A 120 -3.29 -0.60 -17.77
C GLY A 120 -3.36 -1.21 -19.18
N CYS A 121 -2.68 -0.54 -20.13
CA CYS A 121 -2.55 -0.81 -21.55
C CYS A 121 -3.25 -2.08 -22.09
N ARG A 122 -4.31 -1.91 -22.89
CA ARG A 122 -4.50 -2.73 -24.10
C ARG A 122 -3.84 -2.01 -25.28
N GLY A 123 -2.55 -2.25 -25.44
CA GLY A 123 -1.96 -2.28 -26.78
C GLY A 123 -2.19 -3.69 -27.34
N GLY A 124 -2.88 -3.77 -28.48
CA GLY A 124 -3.23 -5.02 -29.17
C GLY A 124 -4.63 -4.94 -29.77
#